data_AF-A0A3R9AK92-F1
#
_entry.id   AF-A0A3R9AK92-F1
#
_cell.length_a   1.000
_cell.length_b   1.000
_cell.length_c   1.000
_cell.angle_alpha   90.00
_cell.angle_beta   90.00
_cell.angle_gamma   90.00
#
_symmetry.space_group_name_H-M   'P 1'
#
loop_
_entity.id
_entity.type
_entity.pdbx_description
1 polymer ?
#
loop_
_entity_poly.entity_id
_entity_poly.type
_entity_poly.pdbx_seq_one_letter_code
_entity_poly.pdbx_strand_id
1 'polypeptide(L)'
;MSDVGKAISASFAFVSEVGKECEALANLIKGEISALFSKDPLIALYKPGEWSSSYRTDESGWVFSAAAWTLPLTPKGKRKATAHLAFQITFLCNDAAGGFSPEPLIHINLWDDPTDVRYDNYMGFEMRDISPRSLARFQEGTASLFRWETENGAADRWTFSLRLAQINSLDDIREQICKLIRSLLIDVDEGEAAVHETPGVIRWSVDDTRPDHYRIVR
;
A
#
# COMPACT_ATOMS: atom_id res chain seq x y z
N MET A 1 -30.69 -19.41 -24.55
CA MET A 1 -30.37 -17.96 -24.57
C MET A 1 -30.67 -17.25 -23.24
N SER A 2 -31.60 -17.72 -22.40
CA SER A 2 -31.87 -17.11 -21.06
C SER A 2 -30.70 -17.21 -20.08
N ASP A 3 -29.89 -18.26 -20.18
CA ASP A 3 -28.89 -18.55 -19.13
C ASP A 3 -27.62 -17.72 -19.31
N VAL A 4 -27.27 -17.38 -20.55
CA VAL A 4 -26.18 -16.44 -20.86
C VAL A 4 -26.50 -15.05 -20.31
N GLY A 5 -27.72 -14.55 -20.53
CA GLY A 5 -28.15 -13.26 -19.98
C GLY A 5 -28.10 -13.21 -18.45
N LYS A 6 -28.57 -14.27 -17.78
CA LYS A 6 -28.49 -14.39 -16.31
C LYS A 6 -27.04 -14.41 -15.81
N ALA A 7 -26.15 -15.14 -16.48
CA ALA A 7 -24.75 -15.20 -16.13
C ALA A 7 -24.07 -13.82 -16.24
N ILE A 8 -24.35 -13.09 -17.33
CA ILE A 8 -23.82 -11.73 -17.51
C ILE A 8 -24.29 -10.81 -16.37
N SER A 9 -25.59 -10.78 -16.07
CA SER A 9 -26.12 -9.95 -14.98
C SER A 9 -25.54 -10.34 -13.62
N ALA A 10 -25.36 -11.63 -13.35
CA ALA A 10 -24.75 -12.11 -12.11
C ALA A 10 -23.29 -11.66 -11.98
N SER A 11 -22.51 -11.68 -13.07
CA SER A 11 -21.13 -11.20 -13.07
C SER A 11 -21.04 -9.70 -12.75
N PHE A 12 -21.90 -8.87 -13.35
CA PHE A 12 -21.93 -7.44 -13.04
C PHE A 12 -22.39 -7.16 -11.61
N ALA A 13 -23.38 -7.90 -11.11
CA ALA A 13 -23.80 -7.80 -9.72
C ALA A 13 -22.66 -8.15 -8.76
N PHE A 14 -21.92 -9.23 -9.04
CA PHE A 14 -20.75 -9.62 -8.27
C PHE A 14 -19.67 -8.54 -8.25
N VAL A 15 -19.28 -8.01 -9.42
CA VAL A 15 -18.30 -6.91 -9.51
C VAL A 15 -18.76 -5.68 -8.73
N SER A 16 -20.05 -5.36 -8.81
CA SER A 16 -20.62 -4.23 -8.05
C SER A 16 -20.54 -4.45 -6.53
N GLU A 17 -20.80 -5.66 -6.03
CA GLU A 17 -20.70 -5.95 -4.60
C GLU A 17 -19.24 -5.92 -4.13
N VAL A 18 -18.31 -6.47 -4.92
CA VAL A 18 -16.87 -6.36 -4.64
C VAL A 18 -16.46 -4.89 -4.49
N GLY A 19 -16.91 -4.01 -5.38
CA GLY A 19 -16.64 -2.57 -5.28
C GLY A 19 -17.15 -1.94 -3.97
N LYS A 20 -18.37 -2.30 -3.52
CA LYS A 20 -18.94 -1.81 -2.25
C LYS A 20 -18.13 -2.28 -1.05
N GLU A 21 -17.77 -3.57 -1.01
CA GLU A 21 -16.96 -4.14 0.06
C GLU A 21 -15.57 -3.49 0.12
N CYS A 22 -14.98 -3.16 -1.02
CA CYS A 22 -13.68 -2.45 -1.06
C CYS A 22 -13.77 -1.04 -0.50
N GLU A 23 -14.82 -0.28 -0.83
CA GLU A 23 -15.04 1.05 -0.24
C GLU A 23 -15.36 0.96 1.27
N ALA A 24 -16.12 -0.04 1.69
CA ALA A 24 -16.39 -0.29 3.11
C ALA A 24 -15.08 -0.60 3.88
N LEU A 25 -14.24 -1.49 3.35
CA LEU A 25 -12.92 -1.78 3.90
C LEU A 25 -12.03 -0.54 3.93
N ALA A 26 -11.97 0.23 2.85
CA ALA A 26 -11.21 1.47 2.80
C ALA A 26 -11.67 2.47 3.88
N ASN A 27 -12.97 2.59 4.12
CA ASN A 27 -13.50 3.44 5.19
C ASN A 27 -13.07 2.96 6.59
N LEU A 28 -13.05 1.64 6.84
CA LEU A 28 -12.55 1.08 8.09
C LEU A 28 -11.06 1.36 8.28
N ILE A 29 -10.24 1.11 7.25
CA ILE A 29 -8.79 1.38 7.27
C ILE A 29 -8.52 2.87 7.52
N LYS A 30 -9.19 3.77 6.78
CA LYS A 30 -9.08 5.23 6.99
C LYS A 30 -9.41 5.61 8.42
N GLY A 31 -10.48 5.05 9.00
CA GLY A 31 -10.90 5.30 10.37
C GLY A 31 -9.83 4.89 11.39
N GLU A 32 -9.35 3.65 11.32
CA GLU A 32 -8.35 3.12 12.25
C GLU A 32 -6.99 3.83 12.11
N ILE A 33 -6.54 4.11 10.89
CA ILE A 33 -5.32 4.90 10.64
C ILE A 33 -5.47 6.32 11.19
N SER A 34 -6.60 6.99 10.95
CA SER A 34 -6.83 8.35 11.46
C SER A 34 -6.81 8.39 12.98
N ALA A 35 -7.32 7.35 13.64
CA ALA A 35 -7.32 7.23 15.09
C ALA A 35 -5.91 7.13 15.70
N LEU A 36 -4.92 6.64 14.94
CA LEU A 36 -3.52 6.60 15.40
C LEU A 36 -2.97 8.00 15.71
N PHE A 37 -3.34 9.00 14.90
CA PHE A 37 -2.86 10.38 15.05
C PHE A 37 -3.58 11.17 16.15
N SER A 38 -4.53 10.53 16.84
CA SER A 38 -5.18 11.08 18.05
C SER A 38 -4.52 10.58 19.34
N LYS A 39 -3.45 9.78 19.24
CA LYS A 39 -2.77 9.12 20.37
C LYS A 39 -1.25 9.35 20.30
N ASP A 40 -0.59 9.20 21.45
CA ASP A 40 0.86 9.27 21.54
C ASP A 40 1.59 8.06 20.91
N PRO A 41 2.79 8.27 20.35
CA PRO A 41 3.47 9.57 20.20
C PRO A 41 3.06 10.33 18.93
N LEU A 42 2.25 9.74 18.04
CA LEU A 42 2.00 10.29 16.71
C LEU A 42 1.28 11.65 16.72
N ILE A 43 0.40 11.89 17.71
CA ILE A 43 -0.22 13.21 17.90
C ILE A 43 0.80 14.33 18.17
N ALA A 44 1.94 13.99 18.78
CA ALA A 44 3.03 14.91 19.05
C ALA A 44 3.99 15.08 17.86
N LEU A 45 3.97 14.15 16.90
CA LEU A 45 4.85 14.16 15.72
C LEU A 45 4.19 14.77 14.49
N TYR A 46 2.92 14.46 14.25
CA TYR A 46 2.23 14.81 13.01
C TYR A 46 0.86 15.47 13.26
N LYS A 47 0.41 16.26 12.28
CA LYS A 47 -0.96 16.70 12.10
C LYS A 47 -1.48 16.10 10.79
N PRO A 48 -2.48 15.19 10.83
CA PRO A 48 -3.06 14.62 9.62
C PRO A 48 -3.93 15.66 8.89
N GLY A 49 -3.95 15.57 7.56
CA GLY A 49 -4.84 16.32 6.67
C GLY A 49 -6.15 15.59 6.40
N GLU A 50 -6.75 15.88 5.25
CA GLU A 50 -7.95 15.18 4.76
C GLU A 50 -7.55 14.05 3.81
N TRP A 51 -8.32 12.96 3.85
CA TRP A 51 -8.14 11.87 2.90
C TRP A 51 -8.52 12.29 1.48
N SER A 52 -7.66 11.97 0.53
CA SER A 52 -7.99 11.99 -0.91
C SER A 52 -8.03 10.57 -1.45
N SER A 53 -8.63 10.40 -2.63
CA SER A 53 -8.70 9.11 -3.34
C SER A 53 -8.30 9.27 -4.80
N SER A 54 -7.60 8.28 -5.35
CA SER A 54 -7.31 8.15 -6.78
C SER A 54 -7.67 6.73 -7.23
N TYR A 55 -8.17 6.60 -8.46
CA TYR A 55 -8.67 5.35 -9.00
C TYR A 55 -8.11 5.11 -10.39
N ARG A 56 -7.81 3.84 -10.69
CA ARG A 56 -7.37 3.38 -12.01
C ARG A 56 -8.32 2.31 -12.52
N THR A 57 -8.66 2.40 -13.80
CA THR A 57 -9.44 1.39 -14.51
C THR A 57 -8.56 0.56 -15.42
N ASP A 58 -9.11 -0.55 -15.92
CA ASP A 58 -8.56 -1.31 -17.03
C ASP A 58 -8.57 -0.48 -18.33
N GLU A 59 -8.03 -1.07 -19.41
CA GLU A 59 -7.94 -0.43 -20.73
C GLU A 59 -9.32 -0.03 -21.30
N SER A 60 -10.37 -0.79 -20.94
CA SER A 60 -11.73 -0.48 -21.39
C SER A 60 -12.34 0.71 -20.65
N GLY A 61 -11.85 1.01 -19.44
CA GLY A 61 -12.41 2.05 -18.57
C GLY A 61 -13.60 1.60 -17.73
N TRP A 62 -13.94 0.31 -17.73
CA TRP A 62 -15.15 -0.21 -17.08
C TRP A 62 -14.89 -0.81 -15.70
N VAL A 63 -13.70 -1.38 -15.50
CA VAL A 63 -13.38 -2.13 -14.29
C VAL A 63 -12.24 -1.45 -13.58
N PHE A 64 -12.39 -1.18 -12.28
CA PHE A 64 -11.28 -0.68 -11.48
C PHE A 64 -10.18 -1.74 -11.36
N SER A 65 -8.96 -1.37 -11.73
CA SER A 65 -7.76 -2.19 -11.57
C SER A 65 -7.03 -1.87 -10.27
N ALA A 66 -7.15 -0.63 -9.77
CA ALA A 66 -6.65 -0.21 -8.47
C ALA A 66 -7.45 0.97 -7.89
N ALA A 67 -7.42 1.10 -6.57
CA ALA A 67 -7.93 2.24 -5.83
C ALA A 67 -6.91 2.61 -4.74
N ALA A 68 -6.63 3.89 -4.56
CA ALA A 68 -5.69 4.39 -3.56
C ALA A 68 -6.30 5.53 -2.77
N TRP A 69 -5.90 5.62 -1.50
CA TRP A 69 -6.30 6.69 -0.59
C TRP A 69 -5.06 7.25 0.08
N THR A 70 -4.97 8.57 0.16
CA THR A 70 -3.82 9.26 0.72
C THR A 70 -4.22 10.19 1.85
N LEU A 71 -3.43 10.17 2.92
CA LEU A 71 -3.50 11.06 4.05
C LEU A 71 -2.23 11.92 4.11
N PRO A 72 -2.32 13.23 3.80
CA PRO A 72 -1.22 14.15 4.00
C PRO A 72 -0.86 14.25 5.48
N LEU A 73 0.42 14.17 5.81
CA LEU A 73 0.96 14.31 7.15
C LEU A 73 1.85 15.56 7.22
N THR A 74 1.48 16.50 8.10
CA THR A 74 2.27 17.69 8.39
C THR A 74 3.04 17.48 9.69
N PRO A 75 4.38 17.39 9.66
CA PRO A 75 5.17 17.32 10.89
C PRO A 75 4.88 18.54 11.79
N LYS A 76 4.83 18.35 13.10
CA LYS A 76 4.66 19.47 14.04
C LYS A 76 5.77 20.50 13.85
N GLY A 77 5.39 21.78 13.87
CA GLY A 77 6.30 22.89 13.60
C GLY A 77 6.49 23.22 12.11
N LYS A 78 5.97 22.41 11.19
CA LYS A 78 5.93 22.72 9.75
C LYS A 78 4.56 23.30 9.35
N ARG A 79 4.53 24.03 8.24
CA ARG A 79 3.31 24.70 7.71
C ARG A 79 2.60 23.90 6.62
N LYS A 80 3.28 22.95 5.99
CA LYS A 80 2.78 22.15 4.87
C LYS A 80 3.07 20.68 5.12
N ALA A 81 2.24 19.81 4.54
CA ALA A 81 2.52 18.39 4.50
C ALA A 81 3.85 18.16 3.76
N THR A 82 4.66 17.26 4.31
CA THR A 82 5.94 16.84 3.71
C THR A 82 6.03 15.32 3.62
N ALA A 83 4.97 14.62 4.03
CA ALA A 83 4.85 13.18 3.94
C ALA A 83 3.38 12.85 3.67
N HIS A 84 3.14 11.74 2.99
CA HIS A 84 1.84 11.29 2.53
C HIS A 84 1.76 9.79 2.84
N LEU A 85 0.98 9.45 3.86
CA LEU A 85 0.69 8.06 4.18
C LEU A 85 -0.45 7.62 3.27
N ALA A 86 -0.27 6.56 2.50
CA ALA A 86 -1.30 6.05 1.64
C ALA A 86 -1.47 4.54 1.77
N PHE A 87 -2.65 4.08 1.36
CA PHE A 87 -2.85 2.68 1.04
C PHE A 87 -3.52 2.53 -0.32
N GLN A 88 -3.14 1.47 -1.03
CA GLN A 88 -3.66 1.12 -2.35
C GLN A 88 -4.15 -0.31 -2.33
N ILE A 89 -5.36 -0.55 -2.83
CA ILE A 89 -5.85 -1.89 -3.15
C ILE A 89 -5.66 -2.11 -4.66
N THR A 90 -4.92 -3.16 -5.01
CA THR A 90 -4.69 -3.57 -6.40
C THR A 90 -5.51 -4.83 -6.67
N PHE A 91 -6.50 -4.74 -7.57
CA PHE A 91 -7.45 -5.82 -7.87
C PHE A 91 -6.94 -6.76 -8.95
N LEU A 92 -6.38 -6.14 -10.00
CA LEU A 92 -5.80 -6.81 -11.14
C LEU A 92 -4.32 -6.49 -11.05
N CYS A 93 -3.56 -7.31 -10.33
CA CYS A 93 -2.11 -7.18 -10.14
C CYS A 93 -1.35 -7.52 -11.43
N ASN A 94 -1.75 -6.85 -12.51
CA ASN A 94 -1.22 -6.96 -13.86
C ASN A 94 -0.09 -5.95 -14.08
N ASP A 95 0.56 -5.50 -13.00
CA ASP A 95 1.71 -4.64 -13.18
C ASP A 95 2.87 -5.48 -13.71
N ALA A 96 3.18 -5.26 -14.97
CA ALA A 96 4.37 -5.84 -15.58
C ALA A 96 5.63 -5.40 -14.81
N ALA A 97 5.65 -4.19 -14.22
CA ALA A 97 6.78 -3.61 -13.49
C ALA A 97 6.95 -4.16 -12.06
N GLY A 98 5.85 -4.25 -11.30
CA GLY A 98 5.85 -4.66 -9.89
C GLY A 98 5.72 -6.15 -9.60
N GLY A 99 5.83 -7.00 -10.62
CA GLY A 99 5.71 -8.45 -10.47
C GLY A 99 4.26 -8.92 -10.44
N PHE A 100 4.02 -10.06 -11.10
CA PHE A 100 2.70 -10.66 -11.15
C PHE A 100 2.33 -11.25 -9.79
N SER A 101 1.34 -10.64 -9.11
CA SER A 101 0.63 -11.31 -8.02
C SER A 101 -0.60 -11.99 -8.62
N PRO A 102 -0.84 -13.30 -8.36
CA PRO A 102 -2.08 -13.94 -8.78
C PRO A 102 -3.28 -13.49 -7.94
N GLU A 103 -3.07 -12.73 -6.87
CA GLU A 103 -4.07 -12.36 -5.88
C GLU A 103 -4.05 -10.85 -5.62
N PRO A 104 -5.20 -10.24 -5.29
CA PRO A 104 -5.27 -8.84 -4.89
C PRO A 104 -4.40 -8.53 -3.67
N LEU A 105 -3.74 -7.39 -3.73
CA LEU A 105 -2.86 -6.90 -2.66
C LEU A 105 -3.40 -5.60 -2.09
N ILE A 106 -3.09 -5.36 -0.82
CA ILE A 106 -3.09 -4.02 -0.25
C ILE A 106 -1.65 -3.58 -0.03
N HIS A 107 -1.34 -2.39 -0.49
CA HIS A 107 -0.04 -1.79 -0.29
C HIS A 107 -0.17 -0.61 0.65
N ILE A 108 0.76 -0.46 1.59
CA ILE A 108 0.82 0.63 2.55
C ILE A 108 2.14 1.35 2.33
N ASN A 109 2.12 2.67 2.21
CA ASN A 109 3.30 3.43 1.87
C ASN A 109 3.35 4.81 2.52
N LEU A 110 4.57 5.35 2.62
CA LEU A 110 4.86 6.72 3.00
C LEU A 110 5.75 7.34 1.93
N TRP A 111 5.25 8.39 1.28
CA TRP A 111 5.94 9.13 0.23
C TRP A 111 5.97 10.63 0.56
N ASP A 112 6.78 11.39 -0.17
CA ASP A 112 6.81 12.86 -0.09
C ASP A 112 5.68 13.52 -0.86
N ASP A 113 5.13 12.85 -1.86
CA ASP A 113 3.98 13.30 -2.65
C ASP A 113 2.75 12.37 -2.50
N PRO A 114 1.54 12.88 -2.78
CA PRO A 114 0.34 12.06 -2.75
C PRO A 114 0.38 10.92 -3.77
N THR A 115 -0.14 9.76 -3.39
CA THR A 115 -0.33 8.65 -4.34
C THR A 115 -1.41 9.03 -5.35
N ASP A 116 -1.06 8.94 -6.62
CA ASP A 116 -1.98 9.14 -7.73
C ASP A 116 -1.86 8.01 -8.76
N VAL A 117 -2.75 7.02 -8.62
CA VAL A 117 -2.78 5.85 -9.51
C VAL A 117 -3.24 6.19 -10.93
N ARG A 118 -3.75 7.40 -11.17
CA ARG A 118 -4.20 7.83 -12.50
C ARG A 118 -3.06 8.32 -13.39
N TYR A 119 -2.07 9.00 -12.81
CA TYR A 119 -0.94 9.59 -13.55
C TYR A 119 0.35 8.80 -13.40
N ASP A 120 0.19 7.51 -13.16
CA ASP A 120 1.30 6.60 -12.90
C ASP A 120 2.21 7.00 -11.72
N ASN A 121 1.76 7.93 -10.85
CA ASN A 121 2.37 8.20 -9.54
C ASN A 121 1.83 7.22 -8.48
N TYR A 122 1.82 5.94 -8.85
CA TYR A 122 1.46 4.81 -7.99
C TYR A 122 2.72 4.18 -7.44
N MET A 123 2.54 3.10 -6.70
CA MET A 123 3.64 2.19 -6.41
C MET A 123 4.17 1.52 -7.69
N GLY A 124 4.94 2.25 -8.47
CA GLY A 124 6.04 1.67 -9.22
C GLY A 124 7.14 1.40 -8.21
N PHE A 125 7.58 0.15 -8.10
CA PHE A 125 8.79 -0.20 -7.35
C PHE A 125 10.00 0.34 -8.10
N GLU A 126 10.14 1.67 -8.19
CA GLU A 126 11.26 2.29 -8.87
C GLU A 126 12.53 1.81 -8.18
N MET A 127 13.30 0.99 -8.89
CA MET A 127 14.55 0.42 -8.33
C MET A 127 15.65 1.45 -8.21
N ARG A 128 15.43 2.64 -8.76
CA ARG A 128 16.33 3.77 -8.59
C ARG A 128 16.30 4.16 -7.12
N ASP A 129 17.49 4.34 -6.58
CA ASP A 129 17.69 4.92 -5.25
C ASP A 129 17.11 4.10 -4.08
N ILE A 130 16.82 2.81 -4.28
CA ILE A 130 16.52 1.91 -3.16
C ILE A 130 17.72 1.86 -2.22
N SER A 131 17.44 1.91 -0.91
CA SER A 131 18.48 1.82 0.11
C SER A 131 19.36 0.58 -0.11
N PRO A 132 20.69 0.71 -0.06
CA PRO A 132 21.60 -0.45 -0.10
C PRO A 132 21.27 -1.52 0.96
N ARG A 133 20.71 -1.12 2.11
CA ARG A 133 20.26 -2.05 3.17
C ARG A 133 19.10 -2.91 2.73
N SER A 134 18.18 -2.36 1.95
CA SER A 134 17.04 -3.09 1.41
C SER A 134 17.45 -3.94 0.21
N LEU A 135 18.36 -3.45 -0.64
CA LEU A 135 18.83 -4.16 -1.83
C LEU A 135 19.39 -5.56 -1.53
N ALA A 136 20.21 -5.70 -0.49
CA ALA A 136 20.76 -7.02 -0.10
C ALA A 136 19.64 -8.05 0.21
N ARG A 137 18.62 -7.63 0.96
CA ARG A 137 17.47 -8.49 1.30
C ARG A 137 16.61 -8.83 0.08
N PHE A 138 16.51 -7.93 -0.90
CA PHE A 138 15.85 -8.25 -2.16
C PHE A 138 16.62 -9.30 -2.97
N GLN A 139 17.95 -9.23 -2.98
CA GLN A 139 18.78 -10.24 -3.65
C GLN A 139 18.66 -11.61 -2.97
N GLU A 140 18.46 -11.63 -1.65
CA GLU A 140 18.24 -12.85 -0.87
C GLU A 140 16.78 -13.34 -0.89
N GLY A 141 15.84 -12.56 -1.43
CA GLY A 141 14.41 -12.89 -1.43
C GLY A 141 13.73 -12.81 -0.05
N THR A 142 14.30 -12.03 0.88
CA THR A 142 13.81 -11.87 2.25
C THR A 142 13.18 -10.50 2.51
N ALA A 143 13.26 -9.58 1.53
CA ALA A 143 12.76 -8.22 1.68
C ALA A 143 11.24 -8.18 1.84
N SER A 144 10.78 -7.53 2.91
CA SER A 144 9.35 -7.34 3.22
C SER A 144 8.96 -5.85 3.22
N LEU A 145 9.95 -4.95 3.15
CA LEU A 145 9.81 -3.50 3.12
C LEU A 145 10.73 -2.95 2.01
N PHE A 146 10.17 -2.10 1.16
CA PHE A 146 10.94 -1.21 0.29
C PHE A 146 11.24 0.06 1.06
N ARG A 147 12.48 0.54 0.98
CA ARG A 147 12.91 1.76 1.66
C ARG A 147 13.82 2.57 0.74
N TRP A 148 13.54 3.86 0.64
CA TRP A 148 14.39 4.84 -0.04
C TRP A 148 14.83 5.85 1.02
N GLU A 149 16.12 5.84 1.32
CA GLU A 149 16.73 6.75 2.30
C GLU A 149 16.85 8.14 1.67
N THR A 150 16.36 9.18 2.36
CA THR A 150 16.52 10.55 1.86
C THR A 150 17.81 11.15 2.40
N GLU A 151 18.61 11.78 1.53
CA GLU A 151 19.91 12.39 1.91
C GLU A 151 19.79 13.45 3.02
N ASN A 152 18.59 14.02 3.22
CA ASN A 152 18.35 15.14 4.13
C ASN A 152 17.67 14.73 5.45
N GLY A 153 17.55 13.43 5.75
CA GLY A 153 16.91 12.96 6.99
C GLY A 153 15.42 13.31 7.09
N ALA A 154 14.75 13.58 5.96
CA ALA A 154 13.29 13.52 5.92
C ALA A 154 12.88 12.06 6.13
N ALA A 155 11.71 11.83 6.75
CA ALA A 155 11.20 10.49 7.04
C ALA A 155 11.40 9.59 5.81
N ASP A 156 12.13 8.49 6.01
CA ASP A 156 12.44 7.58 4.91
C ASP A 156 11.16 7.19 4.19
N ARG A 157 11.22 7.18 2.85
CA ARG A 157 10.10 6.69 2.08
C ARG A 157 10.09 5.18 2.23
N TRP A 158 8.91 4.60 2.39
CA TRP A 158 8.81 3.16 2.55
C TRP A 158 7.51 2.62 2.01
N THR A 159 7.51 1.32 1.75
CA THR A 159 6.35 0.60 1.22
C THR A 159 6.41 -0.86 1.61
N PHE A 160 5.31 -1.38 2.18
CA PHE A 160 5.10 -2.82 2.36
C PHE A 160 3.77 -3.23 1.75
N SER A 161 3.59 -4.53 1.53
CA SER A 161 2.38 -5.08 0.90
C SER A 161 1.86 -6.26 1.71
N LEU A 162 0.54 -6.41 1.75
CA LEU A 162 -0.16 -7.52 2.39
C LEU A 162 -1.08 -8.18 1.34
N ARG A 163 -1.37 -9.46 1.51
CA ARG A 163 -2.46 -10.10 0.76
C ARG A 163 -3.80 -9.54 1.23
N LEU A 164 -4.61 -9.04 0.30
CA LEU A 164 -5.92 -8.47 0.66
C LEU A 164 -6.79 -9.50 1.40
N ALA A 165 -6.74 -10.76 0.97
CA ALA A 165 -7.49 -11.86 1.55
C ALA A 165 -7.13 -12.20 3.01
N GLN A 166 -6.06 -11.61 3.57
CA GLN A 166 -5.66 -11.79 4.97
C GLN A 166 -6.26 -10.70 5.89
N ILE A 167 -6.95 -9.70 5.35
CA ILE A 167 -7.60 -8.63 6.10
C ILE A 167 -9.10 -8.89 6.15
N ASN A 168 -9.55 -9.61 7.18
CA ASN A 168 -10.94 -10.09 7.29
C ASN A 168 -11.69 -9.52 8.49
N SER A 169 -10.99 -8.76 9.35
CA SER A 169 -11.55 -8.21 10.56
C SER A 169 -10.95 -6.85 10.90
N LEU A 170 -11.59 -6.14 11.84
CA LEU A 170 -11.06 -4.90 12.37
C LEU A 170 -9.74 -5.11 13.13
N ASP A 171 -9.57 -6.27 13.75
CA ASP A 171 -8.34 -6.62 14.46
C ASP A 171 -7.19 -6.87 13.48
N ASP A 172 -7.46 -7.42 12.29
CA ASP A 172 -6.46 -7.52 11.22
C ASP A 172 -5.97 -6.14 10.78
N ILE A 173 -6.89 -5.18 10.61
CA ILE A 173 -6.53 -3.79 10.28
C ILE A 173 -5.64 -3.20 11.38
N ARG A 174 -5.94 -3.48 12.66
CA ARG A 174 -5.17 -2.94 13.78
C ARG A 174 -3.78 -3.55 13.85
N GLU A 175 -3.68 -4.88 13.81
CA GLU A 175 -2.42 -5.60 14.04
C GLU A 175 -1.53 -5.65 12.79
N GLN A 176 -2.11 -5.81 11.59
CA GLN A 176 -1.34 -5.98 10.35
C GLN A 176 -1.11 -4.66 9.60
N ILE A 177 -1.90 -3.61 9.85
CA ILE A 177 -1.74 -2.30 9.19
C ILE A 177 -1.35 -1.23 10.20
N CYS A 178 -2.23 -0.95 11.17
CA CYS A 178 -2.07 0.24 12.03
C CYS A 178 -0.85 0.16 12.95
N LYS A 179 -0.58 -1.02 13.52
CA LYS A 179 0.60 -1.28 14.34
C LYS A 179 1.89 -1.06 13.55
N LEU A 180 1.96 -1.60 12.33
CA LEU A 180 3.13 -1.46 11.47
C LEU A 180 3.36 -0.01 11.05
N ILE A 181 2.30 0.70 10.63
CA ILE A 181 2.37 2.14 10.33
C ILE A 181 2.90 2.91 11.53
N ARG A 182 2.36 2.64 12.73
CA ARG A 182 2.78 3.33 13.94
C ARG A 182 4.27 3.10 14.22
N SER A 183 4.74 1.86 14.16
CA SER A 183 6.16 1.55 14.38
C SER A 183 7.04 2.24 13.33
N LEU A 184 6.73 2.11 12.03
CA LEU A 184 7.50 2.72 10.94
C LEU A 184 7.57 4.24 11.00
N LEU A 185 6.51 4.91 11.47
CA LEU A 185 6.48 6.37 11.62
C LEU A 185 7.26 6.88 12.84
N ILE A 186 7.50 6.03 13.84
CA ILE A 186 8.24 6.36 15.06
C ILE A 186 9.72 6.05 14.88
N ASP A 187 10.00 4.83 14.44
CA ASP A 187 11.33 4.29 14.22
C ASP A 187 11.24 3.31 13.05
N VAL A 188 11.82 3.72 11.91
CA VAL A 188 11.76 2.95 10.68
C VAL A 188 12.51 1.61 10.78
N ASP A 189 13.58 1.54 11.59
CA ASP A 189 14.37 0.31 11.75
C ASP A 189 13.60 -0.70 12.61
N GLU A 190 12.97 -0.24 13.72
CA GLU A 190 12.07 -1.08 14.52
C GLU A 190 10.83 -1.51 13.72
N GLY A 191 10.24 -0.56 12.98
CA GLY A 191 9.08 -0.83 12.13
C GLY A 191 9.38 -1.85 11.04
N GLU A 192 10.56 -1.80 10.44
CA GLU A 192 10.98 -2.77 9.43
C GLU A 192 11.13 -4.18 10.01
N ALA A 193 11.71 -4.32 11.21
CA ALA A 193 11.78 -5.61 11.89
C ALA A 193 10.37 -6.18 12.14
N ALA A 194 9.44 -5.35 12.61
CA ALA A 194 8.05 -5.75 12.83
C ALA A 194 7.32 -6.16 11.53
N VAL A 195 7.57 -5.45 10.42
CA VAL A 195 7.03 -5.81 9.10
C VAL A 195 7.51 -7.20 8.69
N HIS A 196 8.79 -7.54 8.91
CA HIS A 196 9.35 -8.84 8.54
C HIS A 196 8.74 -10.02 9.32
N GLU A 197 8.36 -9.79 10.58
CA GLU A 197 7.77 -10.80 11.46
C GLU A 197 6.25 -10.96 11.29
N THR A 198 5.59 -10.00 10.63
CA THR A 198 4.13 -9.98 10.54
C THR A 198 3.60 -11.00 9.50
N PRO A 199 2.72 -11.93 9.88
CA PRO A 199 2.08 -12.84 8.95
C PRO A 199 1.29 -12.09 7.86
N GLY A 200 1.29 -12.60 6.64
CA GLY A 200 0.53 -12.02 5.53
C GLY A 200 1.24 -10.88 4.78
N VAL A 201 2.34 -10.35 5.33
CA VAL A 201 3.23 -9.43 4.60
C VAL A 201 3.92 -10.17 3.45
N ILE A 202 3.92 -9.54 2.28
CA ILE A 202 4.53 -10.05 1.07
C ILE A 202 6.04 -9.92 1.15
N ARG A 203 6.73 -11.00 0.77
CA ARG A 203 8.16 -11.01 0.54
C ARG A 203 8.47 -10.89 -0.93
N TRP A 204 9.56 -10.19 -1.22
CA TRP A 204 9.96 -9.80 -2.56
C TRP A 204 11.39 -10.26 -2.82
N SER A 205 11.65 -10.72 -4.05
CA SER A 205 12.98 -10.92 -4.58
C SER A 205 13.17 -10.13 -5.85
N VAL A 206 14.42 -9.86 -6.23
CA VAL A 206 14.74 -9.37 -7.58
C VAL A 206 14.19 -10.35 -8.62
N ASP A 207 13.70 -9.84 -9.74
CA ASP A 207 13.34 -10.62 -10.92
C ASP A 207 14.58 -10.79 -11.81
N ASP A 208 15.16 -11.99 -11.83
CA ASP A 208 16.36 -12.31 -12.62
C ASP A 208 16.15 -12.13 -14.14
N THR A 209 14.89 -12.12 -14.60
CA THR A 209 14.55 -12.01 -16.02
C THR A 209 14.35 -10.57 -16.48
N ARG A 210 14.11 -9.65 -15.55
CA ARG A 210 13.83 -8.23 -15.82
C ARG A 210 14.60 -7.37 -14.83
N PRO A 211 15.72 -6.77 -15.25
CA PRO A 211 16.40 -5.75 -14.48
C PRO A 211 15.37 -4.69 -14.07
N ASP A 212 15.46 -4.21 -12.84
CA ASP A 212 14.54 -3.21 -12.27
C ASP A 212 13.13 -3.70 -11.91
N HIS A 213 12.95 -5.01 -11.72
CA HIS A 213 11.67 -5.60 -11.32
C HIS A 213 11.81 -6.51 -10.11
N TYR A 214 10.72 -6.67 -9.37
CA TYR A 214 10.63 -7.61 -8.26
C TYR A 214 9.54 -8.65 -8.52
N ARG A 215 9.68 -9.79 -7.86
CA ARG A 215 8.65 -10.84 -7.82
C ARG A 215 8.32 -11.21 -6.40
N ILE A 216 7.09 -11.65 -6.19
CA ILE A 216 6.66 -12.23 -4.92
C ILE A 216 7.37 -13.56 -4.70
N VAL A 217 8.01 -13.70 -3.54
CA VAL A 217 8.53 -14.99 -3.08
C VAL A 217 7.35 -15.81 -2.56
N ARG A 218 7.19 -17.00 -3.14
CA ARG A 218 6.11 -17.93 -2.79
C ARG A 218 6.44 -18.72 -1.53
#